data_AF-A0A2N2IL93-F1
#
_entry.id   AF-A0A2N2IL93-F1
#
_cell.length_a   1.000
_cell.length_b   1.000
_cell.length_c   1.000
_cell.angle_alpha   90.00
_cell.angle_beta   90.00
_cell.angle_gamma   90.00
#
_symmetry.space_group_name_H-M   'P 1'
#
loop_
_entity.id
_entity.type
_entity.pdbx_description
1 polymer ?
#
loop_
_entity_poly.entity_id
_entity_poly.type
_entity_poly.pdbx_seq_one_letter_code
_entity_poly.pdbx_strand_id
1 'polypeptide(L)'
;RIPPLTGQLTVRTTQPVWWSDNTRILAEAYARGALAQDRLSPEDLKDARIPDGGTPAWITLNLRAGLTWDRPVSGVERLTLFLTAENLLDAEYKYHGSGVYGPGRGLGLNLSAEF
;
A
#
# COMPACT_ATOMS: atom_id res chain seq x y z
N ARG A 1 -19.69 -6.04 16.67
CA ARG A 1 -18.26 -5.95 16.28
C ARG A 1 -17.77 -4.52 16.47
N ILE A 2 -16.63 -4.33 17.12
CA ILE A 2 -15.99 -3.01 17.28
C ILE A 2 -14.81 -2.96 16.31
N PRO A 3 -14.77 -2.05 15.32
CA PRO A 3 -13.62 -1.98 14.41
C PRO A 3 -12.40 -1.35 15.11
N PRO A 4 -11.17 -1.82 14.85
CA PRO A 4 -9.97 -1.09 15.25
C PRO A 4 -9.89 0.25 14.53
N LEU A 5 -9.13 1.20 15.10
CA LEU A 5 -8.71 2.37 14.34
C LEU A 5 -7.73 1.92 13.25
N THR A 6 -8.15 2.02 12.01
CA THR A 6 -7.33 1.76 10.82
C THR A 6 -7.04 3.04 10.08
N GLY A 7 -5.89 3.14 9.41
CA GLY A 7 -5.56 4.33 8.63
C GLY A 7 -4.40 4.15 7.68
N GLN A 8 -4.19 5.21 6.90
CA GLN A 8 -3.05 5.36 6.00
C GLN A 8 -2.48 6.77 6.14
N LEU A 9 -1.15 6.85 6.20
CA LEU A 9 -0.40 8.09 6.02
C LEU A 9 0.37 8.01 4.70
N THR A 10 0.27 9.06 3.88
CA THR A 10 0.96 9.13 2.59
C THR A 10 1.77 10.40 2.49
N VAL A 11 3.04 10.25 2.09
CA VAL A 11 3.92 11.35 1.68
C VAL A 11 4.24 11.13 0.22
N ARG A 12 3.93 12.12 -0.62
CA ARG A 12 4.19 12.04 -2.06
C ARG A 12 4.71 13.36 -2.58
N THR A 13 5.50 13.27 -3.64
CA THR A 13 6.03 14.43 -4.32
C THR A 13 4.93 15.09 -5.15
N THR A 14 4.70 16.38 -4.95
CA THR A 14 3.74 17.17 -5.76
C THR A 14 4.35 17.63 -7.09
N GLN A 15 5.67 17.76 -7.13
CA GLN A 15 6.48 17.98 -8.33
C GLN A 15 7.39 16.76 -8.57
N PRO A 16 7.87 16.53 -9.80
CA PRO A 16 8.81 15.46 -10.06
C PRO A 16 10.07 15.59 -9.20
N VAL A 17 10.56 14.49 -8.63
CA VAL A 17 11.86 14.45 -7.93
C VAL A 17 13.02 14.65 -8.90
N TRP A 18 12.78 14.35 -10.18
CA TRP A 18 13.69 14.61 -11.27
C TRP A 18 12.88 14.82 -12.56
N TRP A 19 13.36 15.70 -13.43
CA TRP A 19 12.76 15.93 -14.74
C TRP A 19 13.80 16.29 -15.80
N SER A 20 13.48 15.96 -17.04
CA SER A 20 14.10 16.46 -18.27
C SER A 20 13.00 16.94 -19.23
N ASP A 21 13.36 17.31 -20.46
CA ASP A 21 12.41 17.81 -21.47
C ASP A 21 11.25 16.85 -21.75
N ASN A 22 11.46 15.54 -21.61
CA ASN A 22 10.47 14.51 -21.93
C ASN A 22 10.29 13.45 -20.85
N THR A 23 10.98 13.56 -19.71
CA THR A 23 10.98 12.51 -18.69
C THR A 23 10.71 13.08 -17.31
N ARG A 24 9.90 12.39 -16.50
CA ARG A 24 9.56 12.81 -15.13
C ARG A 24 9.60 11.62 -14.19
N ILE A 25 10.19 11.81 -13.01
CA ILE A 25 10.19 10.82 -11.93
C ILE A 25 9.34 11.33 -10.78
N LEU A 26 8.42 10.49 -10.30
CA LEU A 26 7.56 10.75 -9.14
C LEU A 26 7.85 9.72 -8.06
N ALA A 27 7.73 10.11 -6.79
CA ALA A 27 7.91 9.20 -5.67
C ALA A 27 6.80 9.38 -4.63
N GLU A 28 6.39 8.26 -4.04
CA GLU A 28 5.41 8.18 -2.98
C GLU A 28 5.88 7.15 -1.94
N ALA A 29 5.73 7.49 -0.68
CA ALA A 29 5.85 6.58 0.45
C ALA A 29 4.54 6.58 1.22
N TYR A 30 4.04 5.41 1.60
CA TYR A 30 2.84 5.30 2.42
C TYR A 30 2.95 4.21 3.47
N ALA A 31 2.41 4.50 4.65
CA ALA A 31 2.25 3.55 5.72
C ALA A 31 0.76 3.25 5.90
N ARG A 32 0.39 1.97 5.98
CA ARG A 32 -0.96 1.52 6.35
C ARG A 32 -0.86 0.77 7.66
N GLY A 33 -1.87 0.91 8.50
CA GLY A 33 -1.89 0.18 9.76
C GLY A 33 -3.26 0.11 10.41
N ALA A 34 -3.32 -0.73 11.43
CA ALA A 34 -4.41 -0.81 12.37
C ALA A 34 -3.85 -0.83 13.79
N LEU A 35 -4.49 -0.11 14.71
CA LEU A 35 -4.24 -0.31 16.13
C LEU A 35 -4.78 -1.68 16.57
N ALA A 36 -4.30 -2.15 17.72
CA ALA A 36 -4.80 -3.38 18.31
C ALA A 36 -6.30 -3.27 18.58
N GLN A 37 -7.02 -4.37 18.38
CA GLN A 37 -8.40 -4.50 18.82
C GLN A 37 -8.49 -5.54 19.93
N ASP A 38 -8.54 -5.07 21.17
CA ASP A 38 -8.69 -5.83 22.40
C ASP A 38 -10.10 -5.73 23.01
N ARG A 39 -10.94 -4.81 22.51
CA ARG A 39 -12.33 -4.64 22.92
C ARG A 39 -13.25 -5.52 22.09
N LEU A 40 -13.40 -6.76 22.54
CA LEU A 40 -14.17 -7.79 21.85
C LEU A 40 -15.64 -7.81 22.30
N SER A 41 -16.56 -7.86 21.34
CA SER A 41 -17.96 -8.18 21.64
C SER A 41 -18.15 -9.68 21.95
N PRO A 42 -19.27 -10.10 22.56
CA PRO A 42 -19.55 -11.52 22.79
C PRO A 42 -19.58 -12.37 21.50
N GLU A 43 -19.86 -11.75 20.35
CA GLU A 43 -19.76 -12.40 19.04
C GLU A 43 -18.28 -12.56 18.62
N ASP A 44 -17.47 -11.51 18.80
CA ASP A 44 -16.05 -11.53 18.44
C ASP A 44 -15.26 -12.55 19.28
N LEU A 45 -15.62 -12.75 20.55
CA LEU A 45 -15.06 -13.78 21.43
C LEU A 45 -15.33 -15.21 20.96
N LYS A 46 -16.35 -15.42 20.12
CA LYS A 46 -16.72 -16.73 19.55
C LYS A 46 -16.19 -16.91 18.13
N ASP A 47 -15.62 -15.86 17.54
CA ASP A 47 -15.15 -15.86 16.16
C ASP A 47 -13.70 -16.37 16.10
N ALA A 48 -13.52 -17.63 15.67
CA ALA A 48 -12.20 -18.28 15.60
C ALA A 48 -11.18 -17.56 14.69
N ARG A 49 -11.61 -16.58 13.89
CA ARG A 49 -10.72 -15.74 13.07
C ARG A 49 -9.98 -14.70 13.91
N ILE A 50 -10.52 -14.34 15.07
CA ILE A 50 -9.96 -13.37 16.01
C ILE A 50 -9.15 -14.15 17.04
N PRO A 51 -7.84 -13.87 17.19
CA PRO A 51 -7.02 -14.53 18.20
C PRO A 51 -7.52 -14.27 19.62
N ASP A 52 -7.12 -15.13 20.56
CA ASP A 52 -7.34 -14.90 21.99
C ASP A 52 -6.70 -13.57 22.40
N GLY A 53 -7.47 -12.75 23.14
CA GLY A 53 -7.06 -11.40 23.52
C GLY A 53 -7.23 -10.34 22.41
N GLY A 54 -7.62 -10.74 21.20
CA GLY A 54 -8.00 -9.82 20.12
C GLY A 54 -7.04 -9.82 18.94
N THR A 55 -7.19 -8.83 18.05
CA THR A 55 -6.34 -8.71 16.86
C THR A 55 -5.17 -7.77 17.13
N PRO A 56 -3.91 -8.22 16.95
CA PRO A 56 -2.74 -7.37 17.15
C PRO A 56 -2.72 -6.13 16.25
N ALA A 57 -2.05 -5.08 16.72
CA ALA A 57 -1.72 -3.93 15.88
C ALA A 57 -0.73 -4.35 14.79
N TRP A 58 -0.76 -3.65 13.66
CA TRP A 58 0.19 -3.85 12.59
C TRP A 58 0.41 -2.57 11.80
N ILE A 59 1.57 -2.50 11.15
CA ILE A 59 1.93 -1.43 10.24
C ILE A 59 2.74 -2.01 9.07
N THR A 60 2.43 -1.54 7.86
CA THR A 60 3.22 -1.80 6.66
C THR A 60 3.87 -0.50 6.21
N LEU A 61 5.09 -0.58 5.70
CA LEU A 61 5.75 0.52 5.01
C LEU A 61 5.84 0.18 3.52
N ASN A 62 5.49 1.13 2.66
CA ASN A 62 5.40 0.90 1.22
C ASN A 62 5.99 2.09 0.47
N LEU A 63 6.56 1.81 -0.70
CA LEU A 63 7.17 2.79 -1.59
C LEU A 63 6.64 2.59 -3.01
N ARG A 64 6.42 3.68 -3.73
CA ARG A 64 6.07 3.68 -5.14
C ARG A 64 6.87 4.73 -5.88
N ALA A 65 7.49 4.34 -6.99
CA ALA A 65 8.15 5.25 -7.91
C ALA A 65 7.47 5.18 -9.27
N GLY A 66 7.28 6.34 -9.90
CA GLY A 66 6.74 6.48 -11.25
C GLY A 66 7.77 7.10 -12.17
N LEU A 67 7.89 6.58 -13.38
CA LEU A 67 8.72 7.10 -14.46
C LEU A 67 7.84 7.31 -15.68
N THR A 68 7.70 8.57 -16.08
CA THR A 68 6.85 8.96 -17.22
C THR A 68 7.73 9.52 -18.32
N TRP A 69 7.50 9.05 -19.55
CA TRP A 69 8.07 9.59 -20.78
C TRP A 69 6.96 10.21 -21.64
N ASP A 70 7.18 11.44 -22.09
CA ASP A 70 6.36 12.14 -23.08
C ASP A 70 6.87 11.82 -24.49
N ARG A 71 5.96 11.43 -25.39
CA ARG A 71 6.26 11.04 -26.79
C ARG A 71 7.46 10.09 -26.96
N PRO A 72 7.46 8.93 -26.26
CA PRO A 72 8.59 8.01 -26.32
C PRO A 72 8.77 7.37 -27.69
N VAL A 73 7.67 7.15 -28.42
CA VAL A 73 7.64 6.57 -29.77
C VAL A 73 6.47 7.17 -30.57
N SER A 74 6.52 7.06 -31.91
CA SER A 74 5.44 7.56 -32.77
C SER A 74 4.10 6.90 -32.43
N GLY A 75 3.06 7.72 -32.27
CA GLY A 75 1.71 7.28 -31.92
C GLY A 75 1.47 7.03 -30.44
N VAL A 76 2.44 7.31 -29.55
CA VAL A 76 2.25 7.25 -28.09
C VAL A 76 2.55 8.63 -27.53
N GLU A 77 1.56 9.30 -26.95
CA GLU A 77 1.74 10.62 -26.33
C GLU A 77 2.40 10.51 -24.95
N ARG A 78 2.13 9.44 -24.18
CA ARG A 78 2.72 9.23 -22.86
C ARG A 78 2.90 7.76 -22.53
N LEU A 79 4.04 7.39 -21.97
CA LEU A 79 4.28 6.07 -21.38
C LEU A 79 4.67 6.24 -19.92
N THR A 80 4.03 5.51 -19.01
CA THR A 80 4.34 5.56 -17.58
C THR A 80 4.60 4.17 -17.03
N LEU A 81 5.74 4.01 -16.36
CA LEU A 81 6.12 2.83 -15.60
C LEU A 81 6.03 3.15 -14.10
N PHE A 82 5.32 2.31 -13.34
CA PHE A 82 5.35 2.34 -11.88
C PHE A 82 6.00 1.08 -11.34
N LEU A 83 6.90 1.28 -10.38
CA LEU A 83 7.43 0.23 -9.51
C LEU A 83 6.93 0.48 -8.10
N THR A 84 6.29 -0.52 -7.50
CA THR A 84 5.78 -0.48 -6.13
C THR A 84 6.48 -1.56 -5.32
N ALA A 85 6.97 -1.19 -4.13
CA ALA A 85 7.44 -2.12 -3.13
C ALA A 85 6.51 -2.05 -1.91
N GLU A 86 5.86 -3.17 -1.61
CA GLU A 86 4.84 -3.27 -0.56
C GLU A 86 5.32 -4.08 0.62
N ASN A 87 4.81 -3.73 1.81
CA ASN A 87 5.13 -4.36 3.09
C ASN A 87 6.64 -4.56 3.30
N LEU A 88 7.41 -3.49 3.18
CA LEU A 88 8.88 -3.50 3.31
C LEU A 88 9.39 -4.02 4.66
N LEU A 89 8.55 -3.91 5.70
CA LEU A 89 8.83 -4.43 7.04
C LEU A 89 8.56 -5.94 7.17
N ASP A 90 8.00 -6.55 6.12
CA ASP A 90 7.55 -7.94 6.09
C ASP A 90 6.65 -8.29 7.28
N ALA A 91 5.77 -7.34 7.64
CA ALA A 91 4.87 -7.49 8.77
C ALA A 91 3.88 -8.63 8.49
N GLU A 92 3.78 -9.57 9.43
CA GLU A 92 2.69 -10.54 9.44
C GLU A 92 1.44 -9.85 10.00
N TYR A 93 0.39 -9.71 9.19
CA TYR A 93 -0.80 -8.97 9.60
C TYR A 93 -2.08 -9.55 9.04
N LYS A 94 -3.20 -9.27 9.72
CA LYS A 94 -4.55 -9.51 9.21
C LYS A 94 -5.48 -8.41 9.68
N TYR A 95 -6.50 -8.11 8.87
CA TYR A 95 -7.57 -7.22 9.30
C TYR A 95 -8.44 -7.93 10.34
N HIS A 96 -8.95 -7.17 11.32
CA HIS A 96 -9.80 -7.71 12.37
C HIS A 96 -11.01 -8.46 11.78
N GLY A 97 -11.19 -9.72 12.17
CA GLY A 97 -12.28 -10.57 11.68
C GLY A 97 -12.16 -11.05 10.23
N SER A 98 -11.07 -10.73 9.50
CA SER A 98 -10.88 -11.21 8.12
C SER A 98 -10.63 -12.72 8.07
N GLY A 99 -9.89 -13.26 9.03
CA GLY A 99 -9.46 -14.66 9.06
C GLY A 99 -8.37 -15.01 8.04
N VAL A 100 -7.85 -14.03 7.30
CA VAL A 100 -6.84 -14.22 6.26
C VAL A 100 -5.74 -13.20 6.46
N TYR A 101 -4.49 -13.66 6.37
CA TYR A 101 -3.33 -12.78 6.45
C TYR A 101 -3.18 -11.97 5.16
N GLY A 102 -2.76 -10.72 5.31
CA GLY A 102 -2.37 -9.87 4.20
C GLY A 102 -1.08 -10.35 3.55
N PRO A 103 -0.75 -9.84 2.35
CA PRO A 103 0.49 -10.18 1.67
C PRO A 103 1.72 -9.76 2.49
N GLY A 104 2.74 -10.61 2.49
CA GLY A 104 4.08 -10.26 2.97
C GLY A 104 4.77 -9.24 2.06
N ARG A 105 6.08 -9.09 2.19
CA ARG A 105 6.86 -8.19 1.33
C ARG A 105 6.72 -8.56 -0.15
N GLY A 106 6.42 -7.56 -0.99
CA GLY A 106 6.16 -7.77 -2.42
C GLY A 106 6.65 -6.64 -3.32
N LEU A 107 6.77 -6.94 -4.62
CA LEU A 107 7.09 -5.99 -5.68
C LEU A 107 6.03 -6.04 -6.76
N GLY A 108 5.61 -4.88 -7.25
CA GLY A 108 4.65 -4.73 -8.35
C GLY A 108 5.21 -3.82 -9.45
N LEU A 109 4.96 -4.19 -10.70
CA LEU A 109 5.30 -3.42 -11.88
C LEU A 109 4.02 -3.10 -12.66
N ASN A 110 3.81 -1.84 -13.02
CA ASN A 110 2.69 -1.42 -13.86
C ASN A 110 3.18 -0.55 -15.02
N LEU A 111 2.70 -0.82 -16.22
CA LEU A 111 3.00 -0.06 -17.42
C LEU A 111 1.68 0.47 -18.00
N SER A 112 1.64 1.77 -18.32
CA SER A 112 0.49 2.44 -18.93
C SER A 112 0.94 3.25 -20.15
N ALA A 113 0.18 3.23 -21.23
CA ALA A 113 0.42 4.01 -22.44
C ALA A 113 -0.84 4.79 -22.83
N GLU A 114 -0.65 6.07 -23.15
CA GLU A 114 -1.65 6.99 -23.71
C GLU A 114 -1.27 7.26 -25.17
N PHE A 115 -2.22 7.10 -26.10
CA PHE A 115 -2.06 7.23 -27.55
C PHE A 115 -2.74 8.49 -28.08
#